data_AF-A0AA40AET4-F1
#
_entry.id   AF-A0AA40AET4-F1
#
_cell.length_a   1.000
_cell.length_b   1.000
_cell.length_c   1.000
_cell.angle_alpha   90.00
_cell.angle_beta   90.00
_cell.angle_gamma   90.00
#
_symmetry.space_group_name_H-M   'P 1'
#
loop_
_entity.id
_entity.type
_entity.pdbx_description
1 polymer ?
#
loop_
_entity_poly.entity_id
_entity_poly.type
_entity_poly.pdbx_seq_one_letter_code
_entity_poly.pdbx_strand_id
1 'polypeptide(L)'
;MMHLEELISVMEIPPIARSILSRSLPELDRCILHDPMAPMRRVMGIATLQISATWPQGLRRLLATEARSLLNVSEFPASENDYCTDLSPIYTALKEDCLESVGLLMNAGCQFCFDWERWEYTPDLSHECAAVLASHLAKRRQALLRIAQRRLGIYLSYSPLDVADGIAAQLSSTIWNARIPISPCLIVEPDYATIYHKHQLPIKLFPIFFEKGFWHTKSHDNMGLTPVMVWRAPFWPGKQFSLGQPSETLTWLNN
;
A
#
# COMPACT_ATOMS: atom_id res chain seq x y z
N MET A 1 -13.86 17.08 25.64
CA MET A 1 -13.73 16.99 24.18
C MET A 1 -13.26 18.37 23.73
N MET A 2 -11.99 18.52 23.39
CA MET A 2 -11.42 19.80 22.94
C MET A 2 -11.77 19.96 21.46
N HIS A 3 -12.32 21.11 21.07
CA HIS A 3 -12.74 21.33 19.68
C HIS A 3 -11.51 21.41 18.76
N LEU A 4 -11.62 20.91 17.53
CA LEU A 4 -10.53 20.92 16.53
C LEU A 4 -9.91 22.33 16.38
N GLU A 5 -10.73 23.38 16.53
CA GLU A 5 -10.33 24.78 16.48
C GLU A 5 -9.45 25.21 17.68
N GLU A 6 -9.69 24.69 18.88
CA GLU A 6 -8.85 24.95 20.06
C GLU A 6 -7.49 24.26 19.93
N LEU A 7 -7.48 23.03 19.42
CA LEU A 7 -6.24 22.29 19.11
C LEU A 7 -5.39 22.99 18.05
N ILE A 8 -6.02 23.53 17.00
CA ILE A 8 -5.37 24.31 15.94
C ILE A 8 -4.83 25.65 16.47
N SER A 9 -5.45 26.22 17.52
CA SER A 9 -5.01 27.48 18.13
C SER A 9 -3.83 27.29 19.10
N VAL A 10 -3.74 26.14 19.77
CA VAL A 10 -2.69 25.87 20.78
C VAL A 10 -1.41 25.33 20.13
N MET A 11 -1.55 24.56 19.05
CA MET A 11 -0.42 24.06 18.27
C MET A 11 -0.16 25.07 17.14
N GLU A 12 1.07 25.54 16.95
CA GLU A 12 1.43 26.43 15.83
C GLU A 12 1.34 25.70 14.46
N ILE A 13 0.13 25.29 14.07
CA ILE A 13 -0.12 24.49 12.87
C ILE A 13 0.04 25.40 11.65
N PRO A 14 0.92 25.06 10.69
CA PRO A 14 1.12 25.84 9.47
C PRO A 14 -0.20 26.01 8.68
N PRO A 15 -0.37 27.14 7.95
CA PRO A 15 -1.61 27.42 7.22
C PRO A 15 -2.08 26.29 6.29
N ILE A 16 -1.13 25.63 5.61
CA ILE A 16 -1.47 24.52 4.72
C ILE A 16 -2.03 23.32 5.48
N ALA A 17 -1.45 22.94 6.62
CA ALA A 17 -1.96 21.84 7.42
C ALA A 17 -3.32 22.20 8.04
N ARG A 18 -3.50 23.46 8.46
CA ARG A 18 -4.81 23.95 8.90
C ARG A 18 -5.88 23.78 7.81
N SER A 19 -5.57 24.17 6.57
CA SER A 19 -6.50 24.02 5.44
C SER A 19 -6.86 22.55 5.13
N ILE A 20 -5.91 21.63 5.38
CA ILE A 20 -6.14 20.18 5.22
C ILE A 20 -7.02 19.65 6.34
N LEU A 21 -6.73 20.01 7.59
CA LEU A 21 -7.50 19.59 8.76
C LEU A 21 -8.92 20.16 8.75
N SER A 22 -9.10 21.40 8.27
CA SER A 22 -10.42 22.02 8.06
C SER A 22 -11.12 21.53 6.78
N ARG A 23 -10.45 20.71 5.95
CA ARG A 23 -10.94 20.22 4.65
C ARG A 23 -11.40 21.35 3.72
N SER A 24 -10.73 22.49 3.78
CA SER A 24 -11.08 23.68 3.00
C SER A 24 -10.24 23.75 1.72
N LEU A 25 -10.84 23.33 0.59
CA LEU A 25 -10.18 23.41 -0.72
C LEU A 25 -9.80 24.85 -1.12
N PRO A 26 -10.66 25.87 -0.92
CA PRO A 26 -10.29 27.26 -1.24
C PRO A 26 -9.09 27.76 -0.43
N GLU A 27 -9.00 27.40 0.86
CA GLU A 27 -7.85 27.77 1.69
C GLU A 27 -6.58 27.02 1.29
N LEU A 28 -6.72 25.73 0.94
CA LEU A 28 -5.61 24.92 0.43
C LEU A 28 -5.06 25.53 -0.86
N ASP A 29 -5.93 25.88 -1.80
CA ASP A 29 -5.55 26.53 -3.04
C ASP A 29 -4.85 27.87 -2.80
N ARG A 30 -5.35 28.67 -1.86
CA ARG A 30 -4.70 29.93 -1.46
C ARG A 30 -3.32 29.69 -0.87
N CYS A 31 -3.16 28.67 -0.03
CA CYS A 31 -1.86 28.31 0.55
C CYS A 31 -0.86 27.87 -0.52
N ILE A 32 -1.28 27.02 -1.46
CA ILE A 32 -0.44 26.56 -2.57
C ILE A 32 -0.05 27.71 -3.51
N LEU A 33 -0.99 28.61 -3.79
CA LEU A 33 -0.75 29.77 -4.65
C LEU A 33 0.27 30.74 -4.03
N HIS A 34 0.14 31.01 -2.73
CA HIS A 34 1.04 31.92 -2.01
C HIS A 34 2.42 31.29 -1.76
N ASP A 35 2.46 29.98 -1.53
CA ASP A 35 3.68 29.24 -1.20
C ASP A 35 3.68 27.87 -1.89
N PRO A 36 4.25 27.77 -3.12
CA PRO A 36 4.30 26.53 -3.88
C PRO A 36 5.08 25.41 -3.20
N MET A 37 5.94 25.74 -2.22
CA MET A 37 6.71 24.76 -1.45
C MET A 37 5.99 24.30 -0.18
N ALA A 38 4.90 24.96 0.23
CA ALA A 38 4.12 24.55 1.39
C ALA A 38 3.64 23.08 1.33
N PRO A 39 3.22 22.51 0.18
CA PRO A 39 2.88 21.09 0.07
C PRO A 39 4.02 20.14 0.43
N MET A 40 5.28 20.56 0.24
CA MET A 40 6.45 19.74 0.56
C MET A 40 6.78 19.73 2.06
N ARG A 41 6.14 20.58 2.86
CA ARG A 41 6.46 20.71 4.28
C ARG A 41 5.93 19.53 5.10
N ARG A 42 6.60 19.30 6.23
CA ARG A 42 6.17 18.38 7.27
C ARG A 42 5.63 19.16 8.46
N VAL A 43 4.58 18.64 9.08
CA VAL A 43 4.02 19.16 10.34
C VAL A 43 4.17 18.08 11.38
N MET A 44 4.99 18.33 12.39
CA MET A 44 5.34 17.33 13.42
C MET A 44 5.91 16.04 12.81
N GLY A 45 6.76 16.18 11.78
CA GLY A 45 7.33 15.05 11.04
C GLY A 45 6.42 14.43 9.98
N ILE A 46 5.12 14.76 9.97
CA ILE A 46 4.13 14.20 9.05
C ILE A 46 4.00 15.07 7.79
N ALA A 47 4.19 14.49 6.61
CA ALA A 47 4.04 15.17 5.34
C ALA A 47 2.58 15.55 5.06
N THR A 48 2.35 16.68 4.37
CA THR A 48 0.98 17.14 4.05
C THR A 48 0.15 16.07 3.32
N LEU A 49 0.76 15.27 2.43
CA LEU A 49 0.10 14.15 1.76
C LEU A 49 -0.47 13.12 2.74
N GLN A 50 0.27 12.79 3.80
CA GLN A 50 -0.16 11.83 4.82
C GLN A 50 -1.35 12.39 5.59
N ILE A 51 -1.31 13.67 5.98
CA ILE A 51 -2.42 14.35 6.67
C ILE A 51 -3.68 14.38 5.78
N SER A 52 -3.50 14.53 4.46
CA SER A 52 -4.60 14.59 3.49
C SER A 52 -5.18 13.23 3.07
N ALA A 53 -4.62 12.11 3.53
CA ALA A 53 -4.96 10.78 3.04
C ALA A 53 -6.45 10.42 3.19
N THR A 54 -7.16 11.02 4.15
CA THR A 54 -8.61 10.81 4.37
C THR A 54 -9.50 11.84 3.67
N TRP A 55 -8.92 12.73 2.87
CA TRP A 55 -9.62 13.80 2.15
C TRP A 55 -9.28 13.76 0.66
N PRO A 56 -10.02 12.98 -0.15
CA PRO A 56 -9.68 12.72 -1.56
C PRO A 56 -9.50 13.97 -2.43
N GLN A 57 -10.32 15.00 -2.20
CA GLN A 57 -10.27 16.25 -2.97
C GLN A 57 -8.97 17.02 -2.69
N GLY A 58 -8.62 17.20 -1.41
CA GLY A 58 -7.36 17.84 -1.03
C GLY A 58 -6.15 17.01 -1.42
N LEU A 59 -6.23 15.69 -1.27
CA LEU A 59 -5.21 14.76 -1.74
C LEU A 59 -4.97 14.89 -3.25
N ARG A 60 -6.03 14.88 -4.06
CA ARG A 60 -5.94 15.09 -5.52
C ARG A 60 -5.24 16.42 -5.84
N ARG A 61 -5.57 17.48 -5.09
CA ARG A 61 -4.96 18.79 -5.28
C ARG A 61 -3.47 18.79 -4.94
N LEU A 62 -3.08 18.15 -3.84
CA LEU A 62 -1.68 18.02 -3.42
C LEU A 62 -0.87 17.13 -4.36
N LEU A 63 -1.45 16.04 -4.87
CA LEU A 63 -0.82 15.16 -5.87
C LEU A 63 -0.55 15.84 -7.22
N ALA A 64 -1.22 16.96 -7.50
CA ALA A 64 -0.95 17.82 -8.65
C ALA A 64 0.21 18.83 -8.40
N THR A 65 0.92 18.70 -7.27
CA THR A 65 2.09 19.52 -6.92
C THR A 65 3.33 18.64 -6.74
N GLU A 66 4.48 19.25 -6.45
CA GLU A 66 5.72 18.54 -6.13
C GLU A 66 5.61 17.61 -4.91
N ALA A 67 4.58 17.79 -4.06
CA ALA A 67 4.31 16.89 -2.94
C ALA A 67 4.21 15.42 -3.36
N ARG A 68 3.85 15.14 -4.63
CA ARG A 68 3.85 13.77 -5.18
C ARG A 68 5.19 13.04 -5.00
N SER A 69 6.31 13.75 -4.95
CA SER A 69 7.64 13.16 -4.67
C SER A 69 7.74 12.54 -3.27
N LEU A 70 6.89 12.95 -2.32
CA LEU A 70 6.84 12.45 -0.94
C LEU A 70 6.03 11.15 -0.79
N LEU A 71 5.44 10.61 -1.87
CA LEU A 71 4.57 9.42 -1.82
C LEU A 71 5.22 8.18 -1.20
N ASN A 72 6.53 8.01 -1.40
CA ASN A 72 7.27 6.80 -1.07
C ASN A 72 8.41 7.06 -0.09
N VAL A 73 8.43 8.25 0.52
CA VAL A 73 9.50 8.68 1.42
C VAL A 73 9.14 8.29 2.84
N SER A 74 9.65 7.14 3.29
CA SER A 74 9.71 6.78 4.71
C SER A 74 10.98 7.37 5.30
N GLU A 75 10.84 8.39 6.13
CA GLU A 75 11.97 9.20 6.65
C GLU A 75 12.05 9.20 8.17
N PHE A 76 11.28 8.35 8.87
CA PHE A 76 11.60 8.11 10.27
C PHE A 76 12.86 7.26 10.30
N PRO A 77 13.98 7.75 10.89
CA PRO A 77 15.10 6.87 11.14
C PRO A 77 14.55 5.73 11.99
N ALA A 78 14.80 4.49 11.56
CA ALA A 78 14.58 3.32 12.38
C ALA A 78 15.44 3.48 13.64
N SER A 79 14.91 4.15 14.66
CA SER A 79 15.47 4.06 15.99
C SER A 79 15.19 2.65 16.45
N GLU A 80 16.21 1.98 16.98
CA GLU A 80 16.22 0.53 17.27
C GLU A 80 15.13 0.06 18.26
N ASN A 81 14.26 0.94 18.76
CA ASN A 81 13.28 0.63 19.80
C ASN A 81 11.91 1.33 19.66
N ASP A 82 11.64 2.07 18.57
CA ASP A 82 10.33 2.70 18.42
C ASP A 82 9.51 1.94 17.38
N TYR A 83 8.34 1.45 17.79
CA TYR A 83 7.36 0.77 16.94
C TYR A 83 6.81 1.79 15.94
N CYS A 84 7.61 2.11 14.93
CA CYS A 84 7.32 3.15 13.98
C CYS A 84 6.25 2.66 13.02
N THR A 85 4.98 2.96 13.35
CA THR A 85 3.87 2.85 12.40
C THR A 85 4.27 3.57 11.11
N ASP A 86 4.42 2.85 10.00
CA ASP A 86 4.65 3.47 8.70
C ASP A 86 3.46 4.40 8.41
N LEU A 87 3.68 5.70 8.53
CA LEU A 87 2.67 6.73 8.28
C LEU A 87 2.49 7.00 6.78
N SER A 88 2.94 6.13 5.87
CA SER A 88 2.74 6.33 4.44
C SER A 88 1.26 6.64 4.11
N PRO A 89 0.99 7.58 3.18
CA PRO A 89 -0.38 8.02 2.89
C PRO A 89 -1.32 6.86 2.53
N ILE A 90 -0.80 5.79 1.91
CA ILE A 90 -1.62 4.63 1.51
C ILE A 90 -2.11 3.84 2.71
N TYR A 91 -1.26 3.62 3.73
CA TYR A 91 -1.68 2.90 4.93
C TYR A 91 -2.66 3.74 5.75
N THR A 92 -2.50 5.07 5.78
CA THR A 92 -3.51 5.96 6.39
C THR A 92 -4.84 5.88 5.65
N ALA A 93 -4.84 5.94 4.31
CA ALA A 93 -6.07 5.84 3.52
C ALA A 93 -6.76 4.48 3.69
N LEU A 94 -6.00 3.38 3.79
CA LEU A 94 -6.52 2.03 4.03
C LEU A 94 -7.08 1.88 5.44
N LYS A 95 -6.37 2.41 6.46
CA LYS A 95 -6.81 2.39 7.85
C LYS A 95 -8.16 3.08 8.05
N GLU A 96 -8.37 4.17 7.34
CA GLU A 96 -9.57 5.00 7.44
C GLU A 96 -10.62 4.63 6.36
N ASP A 97 -10.43 3.49 5.69
CA ASP A 97 -11.31 2.93 4.65
C ASP A 97 -11.69 3.94 3.54
N CYS A 98 -10.75 4.81 3.17
CA CYS A 98 -10.97 5.87 2.22
C CYS A 98 -10.70 5.38 0.78
N LEU A 99 -11.65 4.62 0.22
CA LEU A 99 -11.55 3.98 -1.10
C LEU A 99 -11.05 4.90 -2.21
N GLU A 100 -11.58 6.12 -2.29
CA GLU A 100 -11.21 7.09 -3.33
C GLU A 100 -9.73 7.51 -3.18
N SER A 101 -9.28 7.77 -1.96
CA SER A 101 -7.87 8.09 -1.69
C SER A 101 -6.94 6.92 -1.98
N VAL A 102 -7.33 5.70 -1.63
CA VAL A 102 -6.58 4.48 -1.99
C VAL A 102 -6.39 4.42 -3.50
N GLY A 103 -7.46 4.60 -4.27
CA GLY A 103 -7.40 4.67 -5.73
C GLY A 103 -6.50 5.79 -6.24
N LEU A 104 -6.59 6.99 -5.68
CA LEU A 104 -5.75 8.14 -6.06
C LEU A 104 -4.26 7.87 -5.83
N LEU A 105 -3.90 7.34 -4.66
CA LEU A 105 -2.51 7.04 -4.28
C LEU A 105 -1.91 5.93 -5.14
N MET A 106 -2.66 4.85 -5.36
CA MET A 106 -2.21 3.74 -6.22
C MET A 106 -2.04 4.20 -7.67
N ASN A 107 -2.92 5.07 -8.18
CA ASN A 107 -2.77 5.68 -9.51
C ASN A 107 -1.58 6.66 -9.59
N ALA A 108 -1.30 7.38 -8.50
CA ALA A 108 -0.19 8.34 -8.45
C ALA A 108 1.19 7.67 -8.41
N GLY A 109 1.24 6.35 -8.24
CA GLY A 109 2.48 5.57 -8.21
C GLY A 109 3.03 5.37 -6.79
N CYS A 110 2.15 5.34 -5.79
CA CYS A 110 2.52 4.92 -4.44
C CYS A 110 3.00 3.46 -4.45
N GLN A 111 4.11 3.20 -3.76
CA GLN A 111 4.63 1.87 -3.50
C GLN A 111 3.81 1.23 -2.39
N PHE A 112 3.38 -0.01 -2.64
CA PHE A 112 2.59 -0.77 -1.69
C PHE A 112 3.13 -2.20 -1.60
N CYS A 113 3.38 -2.63 -0.37
CA CYS A 113 3.67 -4.01 0.00
C CYS A 113 2.91 -4.39 1.28
N PHE A 114 2.62 -5.69 1.42
CA PHE A 114 2.21 -6.26 2.69
C PHE A 114 3.49 -6.61 3.44
N ASP A 115 3.94 -5.67 4.26
CA ASP A 115 5.13 -5.80 5.11
C ASP A 115 4.68 -5.96 6.57
N TRP A 116 5.29 -6.90 7.26
CA TRP A 116 4.89 -7.27 8.61
C TRP A 116 5.25 -6.22 9.65
N GLU A 117 6.38 -5.52 9.48
CA GLU A 117 6.80 -4.42 10.36
C GLU A 117 5.83 -3.23 10.27
N ARG A 118 5.17 -3.08 9.12
CA ARG A 118 4.34 -1.91 8.78
C ARG A 118 2.85 -2.11 9.04
N TRP A 119 2.40 -3.36 9.13
CA TRP A 119 0.98 -3.72 9.10
C TRP A 119 0.42 -4.17 10.46
N GLU A 120 1.24 -4.13 11.52
CA GLU A 120 0.83 -4.58 12.86
C GLU A 120 -0.36 -3.79 13.45
N TYR A 121 -0.70 -2.65 12.84
CA TYR A 121 -1.69 -1.67 13.32
C TYR A 121 -2.79 -1.29 12.32
N THR A 122 -2.87 -1.91 11.15
CA THR A 122 -3.95 -1.60 10.19
C THR A 122 -5.23 -2.37 10.57
N PRO A 123 -6.38 -1.67 10.68
CA PRO A 123 -7.66 -2.30 10.92
C PRO A 123 -8.07 -3.22 9.76
N ASP A 124 -9.11 -4.01 10.01
CA ASP A 124 -9.75 -4.88 9.03
C ASP A 124 -9.94 -4.18 7.68
N LEU A 125 -9.17 -4.58 6.68
CA LEU A 125 -9.30 -4.09 5.31
C LEU A 125 -10.70 -4.42 4.77
N SER A 126 -11.43 -3.40 4.31
CA SER A 126 -12.75 -3.58 3.69
C SER A 126 -12.65 -4.36 2.37
N HIS A 127 -13.77 -4.92 1.93
CA HIS A 127 -13.81 -5.67 0.67
C HIS A 127 -13.57 -4.74 -0.53
N GLU A 128 -14.05 -3.50 -0.44
CA GLU A 128 -13.94 -2.46 -1.46
C GLU A 128 -12.48 -2.00 -1.62
N CYS A 129 -11.81 -1.68 -0.51
CA CYS A 129 -10.39 -1.32 -0.54
C CYS A 129 -9.53 -2.50 -1.01
N ALA A 130 -9.85 -3.73 -0.58
CA ALA A 130 -9.19 -4.95 -1.06
C ALA A 130 -9.35 -5.13 -2.58
N ALA A 131 -10.54 -4.88 -3.13
CA ALA A 131 -10.79 -5.00 -4.57
C ALA A 131 -10.00 -3.97 -5.39
N VAL A 132 -9.86 -2.74 -4.89
CA VAL A 132 -9.01 -1.72 -5.52
C VAL A 132 -7.55 -2.12 -5.46
N LEU A 133 -7.05 -2.53 -4.29
CA LEU A 133 -5.68 -3.02 -4.13
C LEU A 133 -5.39 -4.18 -5.09
N ALA A 134 -6.22 -5.24 -5.06
CA ALA A 134 -6.07 -6.41 -5.91
C ALA A 134 -6.00 -6.03 -7.40
N SER A 135 -6.86 -5.11 -7.84
CA SER A 135 -6.87 -4.61 -9.22
C SER A 135 -5.57 -3.89 -9.60
N HIS A 136 -5.03 -3.06 -8.71
CA HIS A 136 -3.77 -2.35 -8.96
C HIS A 136 -2.55 -3.27 -8.90
N LEU A 137 -2.52 -4.23 -7.98
CA LEU A 137 -1.44 -5.21 -7.90
C LEU A 137 -1.45 -6.15 -9.12
N ALA A 138 -2.63 -6.54 -9.62
CA ALA A 138 -2.72 -7.26 -10.89
C ALA A 138 -2.15 -6.46 -12.07
N LYS A 139 -2.50 -5.17 -12.18
CA LYS A 139 -1.93 -4.25 -13.19
C LYS A 139 -0.41 -4.11 -13.06
N ARG A 140 0.13 -4.08 -11.83
CA ARG A 140 1.57 -4.05 -11.57
C ARG A 140 2.29 -5.24 -12.19
N ARG A 141 1.79 -6.47 -11.96
CA ARG A 141 2.37 -7.71 -12.53
C ARG A 141 2.41 -7.67 -14.05
N GLN A 142 1.31 -7.22 -14.67
CA GLN A 142 1.23 -7.04 -16.12
C GLN A 142 2.22 -5.99 -16.65
N ALA A 143 2.35 -4.86 -15.95
CA ALA A 143 3.27 -3.79 -16.35
C ALA A 143 4.72 -4.26 -16.29
N LEU A 144 5.12 -4.99 -15.24
CA LEU A 144 6.45 -5.58 -15.12
C LEU A 144 6.75 -6.54 -16.27
N LEU A 145 5.82 -7.44 -16.60
CA LEU A 145 5.98 -8.34 -17.75
C LEU A 145 6.18 -7.57 -19.06
N ARG A 146 5.35 -6.55 -19.32
CA ARG A 146 5.48 -5.73 -20.54
C ARG A 146 6.82 -5.02 -20.61
N ILE A 147 7.34 -4.51 -19.49
CA ILE A 147 8.65 -3.86 -19.43
C ILE A 147 9.74 -4.89 -19.73
N ALA A 148 9.72 -6.05 -19.09
CA ALA A 148 10.69 -7.12 -19.32
C ALA A 148 10.68 -7.60 -20.78
N GLN A 149 9.51 -7.81 -21.37
CA GLN A 149 9.37 -8.16 -22.79
C GLN A 149 9.99 -7.11 -23.71
N ARG A 150 9.64 -5.84 -23.51
CA ARG A 150 10.06 -4.74 -24.41
C ARG A 150 11.52 -4.34 -24.26
N ARG A 151 12.06 -4.41 -23.04
CA ARG A 151 13.40 -3.86 -22.71
C ARG A 151 14.46 -4.94 -22.56
N LEU A 152 14.07 -6.17 -22.20
CA LEU A 152 14.98 -7.28 -21.94
C LEU A 152 14.78 -8.47 -22.89
N GLY A 153 13.74 -8.45 -23.72
CA GLY A 153 13.42 -9.57 -24.62
C GLY A 153 12.98 -10.84 -23.87
N ILE A 154 12.50 -10.72 -22.63
CA ILE A 154 12.01 -11.86 -21.85
C ILE A 154 10.58 -12.16 -22.27
N TYR A 155 10.39 -13.20 -23.07
CA TYR A 155 9.07 -13.67 -23.49
C TYR A 155 8.69 -14.91 -22.68
N LEU A 156 7.82 -14.72 -21.70
CA LEU A 156 7.20 -15.83 -20.99
C LEU A 156 6.03 -16.37 -21.83
N SER A 157 5.85 -17.69 -21.85
CA SER A 157 4.74 -18.37 -22.54
C SER A 157 3.38 -18.19 -21.84
N TYR A 158 3.34 -17.47 -20.72
CA TYR A 158 2.13 -17.25 -19.93
C TYR A 158 1.26 -16.13 -20.51
N SER A 159 -0.05 -16.25 -20.35
CA SER A 159 -0.95 -15.11 -20.54
C SER A 159 -0.52 -13.99 -19.58
N PRO A 160 -0.61 -12.70 -19.96
CA PRO A 160 -0.34 -11.59 -19.05
C PRO A 160 -1.18 -11.61 -17.76
N LEU A 161 -2.31 -12.31 -17.76
CA LEU A 161 -3.17 -12.51 -16.59
C LEU A 161 -2.61 -13.54 -15.60
N ASP A 162 -1.68 -14.39 -16.04
CA ASP A 162 -1.22 -15.58 -15.30
C ASP A 162 0.19 -15.36 -14.72
N VAL A 163 0.65 -14.11 -14.67
CA VAL A 163 1.96 -13.79 -14.08
C VAL A 163 1.86 -14.00 -12.57
N ALA A 164 2.43 -15.10 -12.10
CA ALA A 164 2.54 -15.40 -10.69
C ALA A 164 3.27 -14.29 -9.93
N ASP A 165 2.97 -14.12 -8.65
CA ASP A 165 3.57 -13.05 -7.85
C ASP A 165 5.09 -13.24 -7.72
N GLY A 166 5.55 -14.47 -7.49
CA GLY A 166 6.97 -14.82 -7.50
C GLY A 166 7.68 -14.53 -8.83
N ILE A 167 6.97 -14.66 -9.96
CA ILE A 167 7.51 -14.24 -11.26
C ILE A 167 7.58 -12.71 -11.33
N ALA A 168 6.58 -11.99 -10.84
CA ALA A 168 6.63 -10.52 -10.78
C ALA A 168 7.80 -10.02 -9.91
N ALA A 169 8.11 -10.68 -8.79
CA ALA A 169 9.28 -10.41 -7.96
C ALA A 169 10.60 -10.63 -8.73
N GLN A 170 10.71 -11.74 -9.45
CA GLN A 170 11.87 -12.03 -10.30
C GLN A 170 12.02 -11.01 -11.43
N LEU A 171 10.93 -10.63 -12.10
CA LEU A 171 10.93 -9.61 -13.15
C LEU A 171 11.37 -8.25 -12.59
N SER A 172 10.82 -7.84 -11.44
CA SER A 172 11.23 -6.61 -10.73
C SER A 172 12.73 -6.59 -10.46
N SER A 173 13.26 -7.67 -9.87
CA SER A 173 14.69 -7.82 -9.59
C SER A 173 15.55 -7.82 -10.86
N THR A 174 15.09 -8.47 -11.93
CA THR A 174 15.82 -8.54 -13.20
C THR A 174 15.89 -7.16 -13.88
N ILE A 175 14.78 -6.43 -13.89
CA ILE A 175 14.70 -5.06 -14.42
C ILE A 175 15.62 -4.13 -13.63
N TRP A 176 15.62 -4.25 -12.31
CA TRP A 176 16.51 -3.50 -11.42
C TRP A 176 17.99 -3.79 -11.71
N ASN A 177 18.37 -5.07 -11.81
CA ASN A 177 19.75 -5.49 -12.09
C ASN A 177 20.24 -5.02 -13.48
N ALA A 178 19.32 -4.93 -14.45
CA ALA A 178 19.59 -4.35 -15.77
C ALA A 178 19.69 -2.81 -15.76
N ARG A 179 19.55 -2.17 -14.59
CA ARG A 179 19.57 -0.71 -14.39
C ARG A 179 18.52 0.01 -15.24
N ILE A 180 17.39 -0.64 -15.48
CA ILE A 180 16.27 -0.01 -16.19
C ILE A 180 15.43 0.75 -15.15
N PRO A 181 15.27 2.08 -15.30
CA PRO A 181 14.47 2.86 -14.36
C PRO A 181 12.99 2.46 -14.48
N ILE A 182 12.37 2.16 -13.34
CA ILE A 182 10.94 1.88 -13.22
C ILE A 182 10.32 2.70 -12.08
N SER A 183 9.01 2.93 -12.18
CA SER A 183 8.25 3.60 -11.12
C SER A 183 8.29 2.79 -9.82
N PRO A 184 8.41 3.43 -8.63
CA PRO A 184 8.41 2.74 -7.34
C PRO A 184 7.19 1.84 -7.11
N CYS A 185 6.01 2.21 -7.63
CA CYS A 185 4.82 1.37 -7.55
C CYS A 185 4.95 0.02 -8.27
N LEU A 186 5.93 -0.14 -9.15
CA LEU A 186 6.20 -1.40 -9.84
C LEU A 186 7.15 -2.31 -9.08
N ILE A 187 7.83 -1.82 -8.04
CA ILE A 187 8.78 -2.62 -7.27
C ILE A 187 8.03 -3.71 -6.50
N VAL A 188 8.57 -4.93 -6.55
CA VAL A 188 8.11 -6.10 -5.79
C VAL A 188 9.31 -6.68 -5.06
N GLU A 189 9.12 -7.05 -3.79
CA GLU A 189 10.15 -7.64 -2.94
C GLU A 189 10.64 -9.00 -3.49
N PRO A 190 11.94 -9.32 -3.41
CA PRO A 190 12.49 -10.55 -3.99
C PRO A 190 11.98 -11.85 -3.38
N ASP A 191 11.61 -11.84 -2.10
CA ASP A 191 11.09 -12.98 -1.33
C ASP A 191 9.57 -13.19 -1.49
N TYR A 192 8.93 -12.37 -2.34
CA TYR A 192 7.48 -12.39 -2.52
C TYR A 192 7.04 -13.61 -3.34
N ALA A 193 6.73 -14.71 -2.67
CA ALA A 193 6.25 -15.94 -3.34
C ALA A 193 4.81 -15.80 -3.84
N THR A 194 3.88 -15.49 -2.94
CA THR A 194 2.48 -15.19 -3.27
C THR A 194 1.90 -14.22 -2.26
N ILE A 195 0.85 -13.50 -2.67
CA ILE A 195 0.10 -12.62 -1.77
C ILE A 195 -0.51 -13.38 -0.58
N TYR A 196 -0.79 -14.67 -0.72
CA TYR A 196 -1.41 -15.49 0.31
C TYR A 196 -0.47 -15.90 1.44
N HIS A 197 0.85 -15.79 1.24
CA HIS A 197 1.84 -15.97 2.32
C HIS A 197 1.90 -14.75 3.26
N LYS A 198 1.27 -13.62 2.89
CA LYS A 198 1.24 -12.42 3.71
C LYS A 198 0.10 -12.53 4.73
N HIS A 199 0.44 -12.86 5.98
CA HIS A 199 -0.51 -13.03 7.09
C HIS A 199 -1.34 -11.77 7.41
N GLN A 200 -0.89 -10.63 6.91
CA GLN A 200 -1.57 -9.33 6.92
C GLN A 200 -2.90 -9.32 6.15
N LEU A 201 -3.02 -10.16 5.12
CA LEU A 201 -4.19 -10.21 4.26
C LEU A 201 -5.23 -11.16 4.86
N PRO A 202 -6.35 -10.69 5.45
CA PRO A 202 -7.32 -11.59 6.04
C PRO A 202 -7.83 -12.65 5.04
N ILE A 203 -7.93 -13.91 5.48
CA ILE A 203 -8.33 -15.03 4.61
C ILE A 203 -9.70 -14.76 3.95
N LYS A 204 -10.62 -14.06 4.64
CA LYS A 204 -11.92 -13.62 4.09
C LYS A 204 -11.81 -12.81 2.78
N LEU A 205 -10.67 -12.18 2.52
CA LEU A 205 -10.43 -11.36 1.32
C LEU A 205 -9.77 -12.15 0.19
N PHE A 206 -9.34 -13.40 0.41
CA PHE A 206 -8.65 -14.21 -0.61
C PHE A 206 -9.43 -14.37 -1.92
N PRO A 207 -10.77 -14.57 -1.90
CA PRO A 207 -11.55 -14.68 -3.13
C PRO A 207 -11.42 -13.44 -4.02
N ILE A 208 -11.38 -12.24 -3.43
CA ILE A 208 -11.24 -10.97 -4.18
C ILE A 208 -9.92 -10.96 -4.98
N PHE A 209 -8.83 -11.39 -4.36
CA PHE A 209 -7.54 -11.45 -5.04
C PHE A 209 -7.54 -12.53 -6.12
N PHE A 210 -8.13 -13.68 -5.86
CA PHE A 210 -8.17 -14.75 -6.86
C PHE A 210 -8.95 -14.33 -8.12
N GLU A 211 -10.07 -13.62 -7.97
CA GLU A 211 -10.83 -13.05 -9.09
C GLU A 211 -9.99 -12.07 -9.94
N LYS A 212 -8.90 -11.51 -9.39
CA LYS A 212 -7.95 -10.65 -10.08
C LYS A 212 -6.72 -11.38 -10.63
N GLY A 213 -6.75 -12.72 -10.67
CA GLY A 213 -5.69 -13.54 -11.28
C GLY A 213 -4.59 -13.94 -10.30
N PHE A 214 -4.85 -13.95 -9.00
CA PHE A 214 -3.90 -14.45 -8.00
C PHE A 214 -4.22 -15.94 -7.74
N TRP A 215 -3.88 -16.83 -8.66
CA TRP A 215 -4.34 -18.24 -8.59
C TRP A 215 -3.37 -19.20 -7.90
N HIS A 216 -2.19 -18.72 -7.52
CA HIS A 216 -1.11 -19.56 -7.00
C HIS A 216 -1.27 -19.88 -5.50
N THR A 217 -2.46 -20.32 -5.08
CA THR A 217 -2.81 -20.61 -3.68
C THR A 217 -2.02 -21.75 -3.05
N LYS A 218 -1.37 -22.59 -3.87
CA LYS A 218 -0.58 -23.77 -3.44
C LYS A 218 0.92 -23.65 -3.69
N SER A 219 1.41 -22.48 -4.13
CA SER A 219 2.84 -22.27 -4.29
C SER A 219 3.55 -22.33 -2.94
N HIS A 220 4.81 -22.73 -2.97
CA HIS A 220 5.66 -22.73 -1.78
C HIS A 220 6.47 -21.44 -1.72
N ASP A 221 6.69 -20.91 -0.53
CA ASP A 221 7.67 -19.85 -0.29
C ASP A 221 9.12 -20.39 -0.33
N ASN A 222 10.08 -19.51 -0.05
CA ASN A 222 11.50 -19.85 -0.01
C ASN A 222 11.88 -20.84 1.11
N MET A 223 11.00 -21.04 2.09
CA MET A 223 11.15 -22.03 3.16
C MET A 223 10.43 -23.35 2.84
N GLY A 224 9.79 -23.46 1.67
CA GLY A 224 9.02 -24.64 1.30
C GLY A 224 7.67 -24.72 2.01
N LEU A 225 7.14 -23.61 2.53
CA LEU A 225 5.82 -23.55 3.19
C LEU A 225 4.76 -23.10 2.19
N THR A 226 3.57 -23.68 2.30
CA THR A 226 2.38 -23.20 1.55
C THR A 226 1.67 -22.10 2.33
N PRO A 227 0.77 -21.30 1.71
CA PRO A 227 0.00 -20.28 2.43
C PRO A 227 -0.73 -20.83 3.65
N VAL A 228 -1.36 -22.01 3.54
CA VAL A 228 -2.08 -22.61 4.67
C VAL A 228 -1.15 -22.99 5.84
N MET A 229 0.10 -23.34 5.56
CA MET A 229 1.09 -23.64 6.59
C MET A 229 1.53 -22.37 7.32
N VAL A 230 1.78 -21.27 6.59
CA VAL A 230 2.13 -19.97 7.18
C VAL A 230 0.99 -19.43 8.04
N TRP A 231 -0.25 -19.54 7.59
CA TRP A 231 -1.44 -19.10 8.34
C TRP A 231 -1.73 -19.91 9.60
N ARG A 232 -1.34 -21.19 9.62
CA ARG A 232 -1.52 -22.08 10.77
C ARG A 232 -0.36 -22.05 11.75
N ALA A 233 0.75 -21.43 11.37
CA ALA A 233 1.95 -21.46 12.19
C ALA A 233 1.73 -20.62 13.46
N PRO A 234 1.95 -21.18 14.66
CA PRO A 234 1.67 -20.53 15.94
C PRO A 234 2.78 -19.54 16.33
N PHE A 235 3.40 -18.87 15.36
CA PHE A 235 4.61 -18.08 15.61
C PHE A 235 4.39 -16.84 16.48
N TRP A 236 3.16 -16.55 16.92
CA TRP A 236 2.88 -15.36 17.72
C TRP A 236 1.93 -15.62 18.91
N PRO A 237 2.42 -15.54 20.15
CA PRO A 237 1.58 -15.55 21.33
C PRO A 237 0.86 -14.20 21.46
N GLY A 238 -0.46 -14.16 21.29
CA GLY A 238 -1.26 -13.00 21.76
C GLY A 238 -2.44 -12.54 20.89
N LYS A 239 -2.59 -13.00 19.64
CA LYS A 239 -3.76 -12.65 18.83
C LYS A 239 -4.48 -13.92 18.35
N GLN A 240 -5.61 -14.23 18.98
CA GLN A 240 -6.60 -15.12 18.38
C GLN A 240 -7.17 -14.39 17.16
N PHE A 241 -6.69 -14.74 15.96
CA PHE A 241 -7.41 -14.37 14.75
C PHE A 241 -8.80 -14.96 14.85
N SER A 242 -9.83 -14.12 14.82
CA SER A 242 -11.21 -14.57 14.67
C SER A 242 -11.31 -15.25 13.32
N LEU A 243 -11.12 -16.58 13.33
CA LEU A 243 -11.49 -17.43 12.22
C LEU A 243 -13.01 -17.25 12.04
N GLY A 244 -13.41 -16.34 11.15
CA GLY A 244 -14.68 -16.50 10.46
C GLY A 244 -14.77 -17.96 10.00
N GLN A 245 -15.95 -18.58 10.15
CA GLN A 245 -16.13 -20.04 10.17
C GLN A 245 -15.06 -20.80 9.36
N PRO A 246 -14.12 -21.49 10.05
CA PRO A 246 -12.93 -22.07 9.43
C PRO A 246 -13.22 -23.03 8.27
N SER A 247 -14.41 -23.62 8.26
CA SER A 247 -14.82 -24.66 7.31
C SER A 247 -14.99 -24.17 5.87
N GLU A 248 -15.54 -22.98 5.64
CA GLU A 248 -15.80 -22.47 4.28
C GLU A 248 -14.57 -21.80 3.64
N THR A 249 -13.65 -21.31 4.47
CA THR A 249 -12.48 -20.57 3.99
C THR A 249 -11.27 -21.49 3.75
N LEU A 250 -11.17 -22.61 4.48
CA LEU A 250 -10.12 -23.61 4.28
C LEU A 250 -10.34 -24.48 3.02
N THR A 251 -11.57 -24.67 2.58
CA THR A 251 -11.87 -25.36 1.31
C THR A 251 -11.28 -24.60 0.11
N TRP A 252 -11.21 -23.27 0.18
CA TRP A 252 -10.62 -22.41 -0.85
C TRP A 252 -9.10 -22.56 -1.01
N LEU A 253 -8.38 -22.90 0.07
CA LEU A 253 -6.94 -23.12 0.04
C LEU A 253 -6.55 -24.55 -0.35
N ASN A 254 -7.49 -25.51 -0.23
CA ASN A 254 -7.24 -26.92 -0.54
C ASN A 254 -7.65 -27.31 -1.97
N ASN A 255 -8.55 -26.56 -2.61
CA ASN A 255 -8.93 -26.73 -4.02
C ASN A 255 -7.93 -26.06 -4.96
#